data_AF-A0A977KUN6-F1
#
_entry.id   AF-A0A977KUN6-F1
#
_cell.length_a   1.000
_cell.length_b   1.000
_cell.length_c   1.000
_cell.angle_alpha   90.00
_cell.angle_beta   90.00
_cell.angle_gamma   90.00
#
_symmetry.space_group_name_H-M   'P 1'
#
loop_
_entity.id
_entity.type
_entity.pdbx_description
1 polymer ?
#
loop_
_entity_poly.entity_id
_entity_poly.type
_entity_poly.pdbx_seq_one_letter_code
_entity_poly.pdbx_strand_id
1 'polypeptide(L)'
;MNIIQKASIVFATASVISLTTGGIISTVKADTLQASPLIVAQAPITTMTKKSRDQIAVTIKDAEFKFKGTLKRTSGNIFIGEDRQVRVIYDKSTSHVTVINKKTGDEFYNYIFSITDEGRL
;
A
#
# COMPACT_ATOMS: atom_id res chain seq x y z
N MET A 1 29.89 3.17 -2.96
CA MET A 1 29.96 2.97 -4.42
C MET A 1 28.94 1.91 -4.77
N ASN A 2 27.81 2.32 -5.36
CA ASN A 2 26.70 1.45 -5.72
C ASN A 2 27.04 0.66 -6.99
N ILE A 3 26.79 -0.65 -6.99
CA ILE A 3 26.80 -1.47 -8.20
C ILE A 3 25.38 -1.99 -8.40
N ILE A 4 24.72 -1.43 -9.41
CA ILE A 4 23.40 -1.86 -9.89
C ILE A 4 23.65 -3.08 -10.79
N GLN A 5 23.16 -4.26 -10.39
CA GLN A 5 23.12 -5.42 -11.28
C GLN A 5 21.93 -5.29 -12.24
N LYS A 6 22.24 -5.27 -13.54
CA LYS A 6 21.26 -5.30 -14.64
C LYS A 6 20.83 -6.76 -14.86
N ALA A 7 19.54 -7.04 -14.75
CA ALA A 7 18.97 -8.34 -15.12
C ALA A 7 18.63 -8.35 -16.62
N SER A 8 19.27 -9.25 -17.37
CA SER A 8 18.98 -9.52 -18.78
C SER A 8 17.77 -10.42 -18.89
N ILE A 9 16.77 -10.03 -19.69
CA ILE A 9 15.62 -10.87 -20.05
C ILE A 9 16.01 -11.66 -21.30
N VAL A 10 16.09 -12.99 -21.19
CA VAL A 10 16.27 -13.90 -22.32
C VAL A 10 14.90 -14.45 -22.70
N PHE A 11 14.45 -14.16 -23.92
CA PHE A 11 13.25 -14.76 -24.51
C PHE A 11 13.63 -16.12 -25.09
N ALA A 12 13.16 -17.21 -24.49
CA ALA A 12 13.27 -18.55 -25.07
C ALA A 12 11.92 -18.94 -25.69
N THR A 13 11.88 -19.00 -27.01
CA THR A 13 10.80 -19.62 -27.78
C THR A 13 11.01 -21.14 -27.77
N ALA A 14 10.02 -21.89 -27.32
CA ALA A 14 10.04 -23.35 -27.39
C ALA A 14 8.94 -23.82 -28.35
N SER A 15 9.37 -24.46 -29.44
CA SER A 15 8.54 -25.08 -30.46
C SER A 15 7.77 -26.29 -29.91
N VAL A 16 6.50 -26.42 -30.33
CA VAL A 16 5.65 -27.59 -30.06
C VAL A 16 5.94 -28.72 -31.03
N ILE A 17 6.26 -29.90 -30.50
CA ILE A 17 6.23 -31.18 -31.24
C ILE A 17 5.31 -32.12 -30.46
N SER A 18 4.23 -32.55 -31.11
CA SER A 18 3.24 -33.48 -30.56
C SER A 18 3.59 -34.94 -30.92
N LEU A 19 2.96 -35.85 -30.15
CA LEU A 19 2.69 -37.29 -30.40
C LEU A 19 3.60 -38.27 -29.66
N THR A 20 3.04 -38.96 -28.66
CA THR A 20 2.71 -40.40 -28.74
C THR A 20 1.80 -40.81 -27.58
N THR A 21 0.90 -41.75 -27.90
CA THR A 21 -0.08 -42.40 -27.05
C THR A 21 0.58 -43.27 -25.98
N GLY A 22 0.33 -42.96 -24.71
CA GLY A 22 0.74 -43.77 -23.57
C GLY A 22 0.32 -43.05 -22.31
N GLY A 23 -0.54 -43.65 -21.50
CA GLY A 23 -1.12 -43.02 -20.31
C GLY A 23 -0.05 -42.52 -19.35
N ILE A 24 0.08 -41.20 -19.26
CA ILE A 24 0.86 -40.51 -18.24
C ILE A 24 -0.16 -39.90 -17.28
N ILE A 25 -0.23 -40.48 -16.08
CA ILE A 25 -0.89 -39.87 -14.94
C ILE A 25 -0.05 -38.64 -14.61
N SER A 26 -0.44 -37.47 -15.11
CA SER A 26 0.19 -36.22 -14.73
C SER A 26 -0.07 -36.01 -13.25
N THR A 27 0.94 -36.27 -12.41
CA THR A 27 0.96 -35.83 -11.02
C THR A 27 0.98 -34.30 -11.05
N VAL A 28 -0.19 -33.68 -11.02
CA VAL A 28 -0.29 -32.26 -10.73
C VAL A 28 0.29 -32.07 -9.35
N LYS A 29 1.47 -31.46 -9.24
CA LYS A 29 1.81 -30.75 -8.01
C LYS A 29 0.71 -29.71 -7.86
N ALA A 30 -0.22 -29.96 -6.95
CA ALA A 30 -1.03 -28.88 -6.43
C ALA A 30 -0.01 -27.90 -5.86
N ASP A 31 0.23 -26.79 -6.56
CA ASP A 31 0.75 -25.61 -5.92
C ASP A 31 -0.25 -25.34 -4.79
N THR A 32 0.16 -25.67 -3.57
CA THR A 32 -0.52 -25.18 -2.40
C THR A 32 -0.41 -23.67 -2.52
N LEU A 33 -1.43 -23.03 -3.09
CA LEU A 33 -1.75 -21.64 -2.87
C LEU A 33 -1.83 -21.53 -1.34
N GLN A 34 -0.68 -21.22 -0.75
CA GLN A 34 -0.57 -20.88 0.64
C GLN A 34 -1.37 -19.60 0.72
N ALA A 35 -2.66 -19.75 1.02
CA ALA A 35 -3.55 -18.65 1.26
C ALA A 35 -2.92 -17.91 2.43
N SER A 36 -2.13 -16.89 2.12
CA SER A 36 -1.74 -15.90 3.09
C SER A 36 -3.04 -15.50 3.76
N PRO A 37 -3.16 -15.63 5.09
CA PRO A 37 -4.39 -15.26 5.77
C PRO A 37 -4.73 -13.85 5.28
N LEU A 38 -5.91 -13.72 4.65
CA LEU A 38 -6.46 -12.43 4.32
C LEU A 38 -6.81 -11.78 5.66
N ILE A 39 -5.80 -11.21 6.30
CA ILE A 39 -6.00 -10.27 7.39
C ILE A 39 -6.70 -9.11 6.69
N VAL A 40 -8.01 -9.06 6.83
CA VAL A 40 -8.79 -7.88 6.46
C VAL A 40 -8.34 -6.80 7.44
N ALA A 41 -7.22 -6.13 7.11
CA ALA A 41 -6.71 -5.03 7.87
C ALA A 41 -7.80 -3.95 7.86
N GLN A 42 -8.40 -3.71 9.03
CA GLN A 42 -9.39 -2.67 9.16
C GLN A 42 -8.70 -1.33 8.88
N ALA A 43 -9.33 -0.48 8.07
CA ALA A 43 -8.78 0.85 7.83
C ALA A 43 -8.68 1.61 9.16
N PRO A 44 -7.58 2.36 9.38
CA PRO A 44 -7.37 3.06 10.63
C PRO A 44 -8.40 4.19 10.80
N ILE A 45 -8.81 4.45 12.04
CA ILE A 45 -9.70 5.56 12.37
C ILE A 45 -8.93 6.86 12.11
N THR A 46 -9.41 7.64 11.15
CA THR A 46 -8.76 8.85 10.68
C THR A 46 -9.65 10.07 10.92
N THR A 47 -9.10 11.10 11.55
CA THR A 47 -9.75 12.40 11.70
C THR A 47 -8.87 13.47 11.07
N MET A 48 -9.41 14.23 10.13
CA MET A 48 -8.73 15.36 9.50
C MET A 48 -9.50 16.66 9.75
N THR A 49 -8.78 17.71 10.13
CA THR A 49 -9.35 19.05 10.33
C THR A 49 -8.51 20.07 9.59
N LYS A 50 -9.12 20.76 8.63
CA LYS A 50 -8.45 21.84 7.90
C LYS A 50 -8.04 22.95 8.88
N LYS A 51 -6.76 23.35 8.84
CA LYS A 51 -6.22 24.46 9.65
C LYS A 51 -6.02 25.72 8.82
N SER A 52 -5.52 25.58 7.60
CA SER A 52 -5.37 26.68 6.66
C SER A 52 -5.48 26.18 5.20
N ARG A 53 -5.13 27.01 4.22
CA ARG A 53 -5.03 26.57 2.82
C ARG A 53 -4.00 25.45 2.64
N ASP A 54 -2.89 25.53 3.39
CA ASP A 54 -1.72 24.68 3.20
C ASP A 54 -1.42 23.79 4.40
N GLN A 55 -2.35 23.69 5.36
CA GLN A 55 -2.20 22.88 6.57
C GLN A 55 -3.48 22.13 6.95
N ILE A 56 -3.32 20.86 7.32
CA ILE A 56 -4.37 19.97 7.81
C ILE A 56 -3.88 19.31 9.10
N ALA A 57 -4.62 19.45 10.19
CA ALA A 57 -4.37 18.63 11.38
C ALA A 57 -4.95 17.23 11.15
N VAL A 58 -4.21 16.20 11.51
CA VAL A 58 -4.63 14.81 11.33
C VAL A 58 -4.37 13.99 12.58
N THR A 59 -5.25 13.04 12.85
CA THR A 59 -5.06 11.97 13.82
C THR A 59 -5.43 10.65 13.15
N ILE A 60 -4.53 9.68 13.20
CA ILE A 60 -4.73 8.31 12.69
C ILE A 60 -4.51 7.36 13.86
N LYS A 61 -5.44 6.42 14.08
CA LYS A 61 -5.37 5.44 15.15
C LYS A 61 -5.78 4.07 14.64
N ASP A 62 -4.98 3.06 14.98
CA ASP A 62 -5.33 1.65 14.79
C ASP A 62 -4.59 0.81 15.83
N ALA A 63 -5.31 0.02 16.62
CA ALA A 63 -4.77 -0.73 17.76
C ALA A 63 -3.74 0.07 18.58
N GLU A 64 -2.46 -0.32 18.53
CA GLU A 64 -1.33 0.34 19.22
C GLU A 64 -0.70 1.48 18.40
N PHE A 65 -0.97 1.54 17.10
CA PHE A 65 -0.48 2.59 16.22
C PHE A 65 -1.26 3.89 16.42
N LYS A 66 -0.51 4.99 16.53
CA LYS A 66 -1.08 6.34 16.63
C LYS A 66 -0.18 7.37 15.98
N PHE A 67 -0.72 8.09 15.01
CA PHE A 67 -0.14 9.32 14.48
C PHE A 67 -1.01 10.51 14.85
N LYS A 68 -0.38 11.60 15.29
CA LYS A 68 -1.05 12.90 15.51
C LYS A 68 -0.11 14.01 15.08
N GLY A 69 -0.51 14.79 14.08
CA GLY A 69 0.35 15.82 13.52
C GLY A 69 -0.36 16.81 12.61
N THR A 70 0.42 17.71 12.01
CA THR A 70 -0.05 18.65 10.99
C THR A 70 0.60 18.29 9.67
N LEU A 71 -0.21 17.96 8.67
CA LEU A 71 0.22 17.80 7.29
C LEU A 71 0.39 19.18 6.66
N LYS A 72 1.55 19.42 6.04
CA LYS A 72 1.85 20.64 5.28
C LYS A 72 1.78 20.36 3.79
N ARG A 73 1.21 21.28 3.02
CA ARG A 73 1.18 21.17 1.56
C ARG A 73 2.59 21.25 0.99
N THR A 74 2.93 20.34 0.09
CA THR A 74 4.26 20.28 -0.54
C THR A 74 4.19 20.60 -2.03
N SER A 75 3.22 20.01 -2.75
CA SER A 75 2.98 20.28 -4.17
C SER A 75 1.54 19.96 -4.53
N GLY A 76 0.92 20.75 -5.41
CA GLY A 76 -0.42 20.44 -5.94
C GLY A 76 -1.44 20.13 -4.83
N ASN A 77 -1.95 18.91 -4.80
CA ASN A 77 -2.90 18.44 -3.78
C ASN A 77 -2.27 17.57 -2.69
N ILE A 78 -0.94 17.49 -2.64
CA ILE A 78 -0.18 16.63 -1.75
C ILE A 78 0.16 17.36 -0.45
N PHE A 79 -0.23 16.75 0.66
CA PHE A 79 0.09 17.18 2.02
C PHE A 79 0.90 16.10 2.72
N ILE A 80 1.98 16.50 3.38
CA ILE A 80 2.90 15.58 4.06
C ILE A 80 3.09 16.03 5.50
N GLY A 81 3.03 15.07 6.42
CA GLY A 81 3.43 15.25 7.81
C GLY A 81 4.21 14.04 8.26
N GLU A 82 5.10 14.23 9.23
CA GLU A 82 5.94 13.15 9.71
C GLU A 82 6.25 13.33 11.19
N ASP A 83 6.58 12.21 11.83
CA ASP A 83 7.18 12.17 13.16
C ASP A 83 8.54 11.44 13.12
N ARG A 84 8.95 10.86 14.26
CA ARG A 84 10.22 10.13 14.37
C ARG A 84 10.21 8.78 13.66
N GLN A 85 9.05 8.17 13.46
CA GLN A 85 8.90 6.80 12.97
C GLN A 85 8.22 6.75 11.59
N VAL A 86 7.21 7.59 11.37
CA VAL A 86 6.37 7.51 10.17
C VAL A 86 6.27 8.82 9.41
N ARG A 87 5.96 8.68 8.12
CA ARG A 87 5.53 9.76 7.24
C ARG A 87 4.12 9.45 6.75
N VAL A 88 3.25 10.44 6.88
CA VAL A 88 1.89 10.43 6.37
C VAL A 88 1.81 11.34 5.15
N ILE A 89 1.32 10.78 4.05
CA ILE A 89 1.10 11.47 2.78
C ILE A 89 -0.39 11.44 2.52
N TYR A 90 -0.96 12.61 2.24
CA TYR A 90 -2.36 12.77 1.87
C TYR A 90 -2.46 13.46 0.52
N ASP A 91 -3.02 12.77 -0.47
CA ASP A 91 -3.42 13.37 -1.73
C ASP A 91 -4.89 13.78 -1.64
N LYS A 92 -5.11 15.09 -1.54
CA LYS A 92 -6.45 15.67 -1.43
C LYS A 92 -7.29 15.46 -2.71
N SER A 93 -6.68 15.25 -3.87
CA SER A 93 -7.43 15.08 -5.13
C SER A 93 -8.13 13.73 -5.23
N THR A 94 -7.51 12.70 -4.67
CA THR A 94 -7.99 11.31 -4.65
C THR A 94 -8.48 10.89 -3.26
N SER A 95 -8.37 11.78 -2.28
CA SER A 95 -8.56 11.51 -0.85
C SER A 95 -7.69 10.37 -0.32
N HIS A 96 -6.56 10.09 -0.97
CA HIS A 96 -5.74 8.93 -0.66
C HIS A 96 -4.78 9.22 0.49
N VAL A 97 -4.67 8.30 1.44
CA VAL A 97 -3.76 8.36 2.57
C VAL A 97 -2.77 7.20 2.51
N THR A 98 -1.49 7.54 2.54
CA THR A 98 -0.39 6.58 2.66
C THR A 98 0.41 6.88 3.92
N VAL A 99 0.65 5.86 4.73
CA VAL A 99 1.50 5.93 5.92
C VAL A 99 2.67 4.99 5.71
N ILE A 100 3.89 5.53 5.77
CA ILE A 100 5.11 4.77 5.54
C ILE A 100 6.05 4.87 6.74
N ASN A 101 6.79 3.80 7.00
CA ASN A 101 7.93 3.81 7.90
C ASN A 101 9.07 4.65 7.29
N LYS A 102 9.57 5.63 8.03
CA LYS A 102 10.64 6.50 7.53
C LYS A 102 11.99 5.81 7.37
N LYS A 103 12.25 4.76 8.15
CA LYS A 103 13.52 4.04 8.16
C LYS A 103 13.58 2.99 7.05
N THR A 104 12.54 2.17 6.93
CA THR A 104 12.52 1.04 6.01
C THR A 104 11.88 1.37 4.67
N GLY A 105 10.99 2.38 4.64
CA GLY A 105 10.17 2.69 3.46
C GLY A 105 8.93 1.82 3.33
N ASP A 106 8.70 0.89 4.26
CA ASP A 106 7.54 -0.01 4.22
C ASP A 106 6.23 0.76 4.40
N GLU A 107 5.22 0.42 3.61
CA GLU A 107 3.87 0.96 3.77
C GLU A 107 3.15 0.24 4.92
N PHE A 108 2.65 1.02 5.87
CA PHE A 108 1.81 0.52 6.96
C PHE A 108 0.33 0.61 6.62
N TYR A 109 -0.08 1.69 5.96
CA TYR A 109 -1.46 1.91 5.56
C TYR A 109 -1.51 2.57 4.18
N ASN A 110 -2.48 2.13 3.39
CA ASN A 110 -2.73 2.62 2.05
C ASN A 110 -4.24 2.52 1.79
N TYR A 111 -4.96 3.64 1.90
CA TYR A 111 -6.43 3.65 1.90
C TYR A 111 -7.01 4.97 1.42
N ILE A 112 -8.24 4.92 0.92
CA ILE A 112 -9.03 6.11 0.59
C ILE A 112 -9.71 6.61 1.87
N PHE A 113 -9.40 7.84 2.26
CA PHE A 113 -10.09 8.53 3.34
C PHE A 113 -11.44 9.05 2.83
N SER A 114 -12.51 8.45 3.32
CA SER A 114 -13.86 9.01 3.18
C SER A 114 -14.30 9.54 4.53
N ILE A 115 -14.84 10.76 4.55
CA ILE A 115 -15.71 11.20 5.64
C ILE A 115 -17.06 10.54 5.35
N THR A 116 -17.17 9.23 5.58
CA THR A 116 -18.50 8.61 5.58
C THR A 116 -19.20 9.16 6.81
N ASP A 117 -20.09 10.13 6.60
CA ASP A 117 -21.02 10.59 7.62
C ASP A 117 -22.04 9.46 7.84
N GLU A 118 -21.67 8.43 8.61
CA GLU A 118 -22.51 7.25 8.91
C GLU A 118 -23.67 7.56 9.87
N GLY A 119 -24.25 8.77 9.86
CA GLY A 119 -25.30 9.07 10.84
C GLY A 119 -25.89 10.47 10.86
N ARG A 120 -26.24 11.05 9.70
CA ARG A 120 -27.32 12.05 9.65
C ARG A 120 -28.62 11.39 9.24
N LEU A 121 -29.36 10.88 10.23
CA LEU A 121 -30.80 10.65 10.15
C LEU A 121 -31.54 11.95 10.47
#